data_AF-A0A060C7A5-F1
#
_entry.id   AF-A0A060C7A5-F1
#
_cell.length_a   1.000
_cell.length_b   1.000
_cell.length_c   1.000
_cell.angle_alpha   90.00
_cell.angle_beta   90.00
_cell.angle_gamma   90.00
#
_symmetry.space_group_name_H-M   'P 1'
#
loop_
_entity.id
_entity.type
_entity.pdbx_description
1 polymer ?
#
loop_
_entity_poly.entity_id
_entity_poly.type
_entity_poly.pdbx_seq_one_letter_code
_entity_poly.pdbx_strand_id
1 'polypeptide(L)'
;MIKEEIPTVQISTPIYPRIKGIGAYPINQAVSLFSVVGDISAPVRNDYTLPMEEIGQNYGYLLYRTKIEKASSAAALKVVDGGDRIQWYLDQKPVATQYQDQLAKSIVIEVPKPTSELSLLVEN
;
A
#
# COMPACT_ATOMS: atom_id res chain seq x y z
N MET A 1 -7.18 31.69 38.81
CA MET A 1 -7.79 32.80 38.07
C MET A 1 -9.33 32.83 38.19
N ILE A 2 -10.13 31.97 37.53
CA ILE A 2 -11.61 32.11 37.53
C ILE A 2 -12.28 32.03 38.92
N LYS A 3 -11.85 31.08 39.76
CA LYS A 3 -12.38 30.91 41.14
C LYS A 3 -11.85 31.97 42.13
N GLU A 4 -10.75 32.63 41.80
CA GLU A 4 -10.16 33.71 42.62
C GLU A 4 -10.87 35.03 42.33
N GLU A 5 -11.28 35.26 41.08
CA GLU A 5 -11.99 36.48 40.66
C GLU A 5 -13.50 36.41 40.91
N ILE A 6 -14.10 35.21 40.86
CA ILE A 6 -15.54 35.03 41.10
C ILE A 6 -15.74 33.83 42.05
N PRO A 7 -15.66 34.05 43.38
CA PRO A 7 -15.70 32.97 44.37
C PRO A 7 -17.00 32.16 44.36
N THR A 8 -18.09 32.76 43.86
CA THR A 8 -19.43 32.18 43.79
C THR A 8 -19.66 31.31 42.55
N VAL A 9 -18.71 31.27 41.60
CA VAL A 9 -18.89 30.53 40.35
C VAL A 9 -18.87 29.02 40.62
N GLN A 10 -19.95 28.34 40.25
CA GLN A 10 -20.01 26.88 40.32
C GLN A 10 -19.29 26.28 39.11
N ILE A 11 -18.14 25.66 39.37
CA ILE A 11 -17.37 24.93 38.35
C ILE A 11 -17.63 23.44 38.57
N SER A 12 -18.26 22.79 37.59
CA SER A 12 -18.40 21.33 37.58
C SER A 12 -17.09 20.65 37.20
N THR A 13 -16.89 19.42 37.68
CA THR A 13 -15.74 18.60 37.25
C THR A 13 -15.88 18.24 35.76
N PRO A 14 -14.77 18.21 34.99
CA PRO A 14 -14.81 17.74 33.61
C PRO A 14 -15.33 16.30 33.53
N ILE A 15 -16.19 16.02 32.56
CA ILE A 15 -16.66 14.67 32.27
C ILE A 15 -15.62 14.01 31.37
N TYR A 16 -14.94 12.99 31.88
CA TYR A 16 -13.99 12.19 31.10
C TYR A 16 -14.68 10.97 30.50
N PRO A 17 -14.35 10.56 29.26
CA PRO A 17 -14.85 9.32 28.69
C PRO A 17 -14.36 8.12 29.51
N ARG A 18 -15.23 7.14 29.73
CA ARG A 18 -14.82 5.85 30.31
C ARG A 18 -14.24 4.97 29.20
N ILE A 19 -12.92 4.87 29.18
CA ILE A 19 -12.21 3.96 28.27
C ILE A 19 -12.35 2.53 28.83
N LYS A 20 -12.85 1.60 28.02
CA LYS A 20 -12.98 0.18 28.39
C LYS A 20 -12.10 -0.67 27.48
N GLY A 21 -11.32 -1.57 28.08
CA GLY A 21 -10.59 -2.60 27.34
C GLY A 21 -11.56 -3.62 26.75
N ILE A 22 -11.53 -3.79 25.43
CA ILE A 22 -12.41 -4.72 24.70
C ILE A 22 -11.94 -6.18 24.75
N GLY A 23 -10.72 -6.46 25.23
CA GLY A 23 -10.14 -7.80 25.30
C GLY A 23 -9.30 -8.16 24.07
N ALA A 24 -8.91 -9.43 23.96
CA ALA A 24 -8.14 -9.97 22.83
C ALA A 24 -9.06 -10.78 21.90
N TYR A 25 -8.91 -10.58 20.59
CA TYR A 25 -9.68 -11.27 19.56
C TYR A 25 -8.72 -11.94 18.57
N PRO A 26 -8.71 -13.28 18.45
CA PRO A 26 -7.81 -13.97 17.53
C PRO A 26 -8.25 -13.78 16.07
N ILE A 27 -7.27 -13.70 15.16
CA ILE A 27 -7.50 -13.71 13.71
C ILE A 27 -7.68 -15.18 13.28
N ASN A 28 -8.89 -15.54 12.84
CA ASN A 28 -9.22 -16.92 12.49
C ASN A 28 -9.04 -17.23 11.00
N GLN A 29 -8.94 -16.20 10.14
CA GLN A 29 -8.88 -16.33 8.69
C GLN A 29 -7.95 -15.28 8.09
N ALA A 30 -7.25 -15.65 7.03
CA ALA A 30 -6.42 -14.76 6.23
C ALA A 30 -6.45 -15.21 4.77
N VAL A 31 -6.31 -14.26 3.86
CA VAL A 31 -6.28 -14.50 2.42
C VAL A 31 -5.21 -13.62 1.77
N SER A 32 -4.61 -14.12 0.69
CA SER A 32 -3.66 -13.32 -0.09
C SER A 32 -4.41 -12.30 -0.94
N LEU A 33 -3.87 -11.10 -1.07
CA LEU A 33 -4.37 -10.10 -2.02
C LEU A 33 -4.53 -10.72 -3.42
N PHE A 34 -3.49 -11.40 -3.92
CA PHE A 34 -3.48 -11.97 -5.26
C PHE A 34 -4.61 -12.97 -5.53
N SER A 35 -5.09 -13.68 -4.50
CA SER A 35 -6.21 -14.63 -4.63
C SER A 35 -7.59 -13.96 -4.70
N VAL A 36 -7.73 -12.71 -4.26
CA VAL A 36 -9.04 -12.02 -4.18
C VAL A 36 -9.10 -10.72 -5.00
N VAL A 37 -8.05 -10.38 -5.76
CA VAL A 37 -8.04 -9.14 -6.58
C VAL A 37 -9.26 -9.06 -7.51
N GLY A 38 -9.73 -10.18 -8.06
CA GLY A 38 -10.93 -10.21 -8.89
C GLY A 38 -12.23 -9.90 -8.15
N ASP A 39 -12.26 -10.07 -6.83
CA ASP A 39 -13.43 -9.81 -5.98
C ASP A 39 -13.46 -8.37 -5.46
N ILE A 40 -12.28 -7.74 -5.31
CA ILE A 40 -12.12 -6.43 -4.66
C ILE A 40 -11.74 -5.30 -5.62
N SER A 41 -11.49 -5.59 -6.90
CA SER A 41 -11.04 -4.60 -7.88
C SER A 41 -11.47 -4.96 -9.30
N ALA A 42 -11.70 -3.93 -10.13
CA ALA A 42 -11.93 -4.07 -11.55
C ALA A 42 -10.68 -3.60 -12.32
N PRO A 43 -10.09 -4.42 -13.21
CA PRO A 43 -8.86 -4.06 -13.90
C PRO A 43 -9.09 -2.99 -14.96
N VAL A 44 -8.27 -1.94 -14.93
CA VAL A 44 -8.11 -1.00 -16.05
C VAL A 44 -6.95 -1.48 -16.92
N ARG A 45 -7.18 -1.61 -18.23
CA ARG A 45 -6.15 -2.01 -19.20
C ARG A 45 -5.72 -0.81 -20.00
N ASN A 46 -4.42 -0.55 -20.04
CA ASN A 46 -3.82 0.51 -20.82
C ASN A 46 -2.42 0.10 -21.29
N ASP A 47 -1.96 0.68 -22.41
CA ASP A 47 -0.64 0.36 -23.00
C ASP A 47 0.52 0.99 -22.21
N TYR A 48 0.23 2.00 -21.39
CA TYR A 48 1.17 2.67 -20.50
C TYR A 48 0.60 2.75 -19.08
N THR A 49 1.45 3.01 -18.10
CA THR A 49 1.01 3.15 -16.70
C THR A 49 0.20 4.42 -16.53
N LEU A 50 -0.98 4.31 -15.90
CA LEU A 50 -1.81 5.45 -15.53
C LEU A 50 -1.66 5.70 -14.03
N PRO A 51 -1.50 6.96 -13.58
CA PRO A 51 -1.50 7.30 -12.16
C PRO A 51 -2.89 7.07 -11.54
N MET A 52 -2.96 7.04 -10.19
CA MET A 52 -4.20 6.71 -9.48
C MET A 52 -5.34 7.70 -9.80
N GLU A 53 -5.00 8.97 -9.98
CA GLU A 53 -5.93 10.07 -10.25
C GLU A 53 -6.62 9.91 -11.62
N GLU A 54 -5.90 9.41 -12.62
CA GLU A 54 -6.45 9.22 -13.98
C GLU A 54 -7.45 8.07 -14.06
N ILE A 55 -7.35 7.10 -13.16
CA ILE A 55 -8.32 6.00 -13.04
C ILE A 55 -9.41 6.29 -11.99
N GLY A 56 -9.46 7.53 -11.45
CA GLY A 56 -10.48 7.97 -10.50
C GLY A 56 -10.30 7.44 -9.08
N GLN A 57 -9.09 7.01 -8.71
CA GLN A 57 -8.76 6.53 -7.37
C GLN A 57 -7.94 7.59 -6.61
N ASN A 58 -8.47 8.07 -5.49
CA ASN A 58 -7.82 9.13 -4.72
C ASN A 58 -6.93 8.63 -3.56
N TYR A 59 -7.12 7.40 -3.09
CA TYR A 59 -6.45 6.88 -1.89
C TYR A 59 -6.19 5.37 -1.99
N GLY A 60 -5.25 4.88 -1.17
CA GLY A 60 -5.09 3.45 -0.89
C GLY A 60 -4.04 2.80 -1.78
N TYR A 61 -4.36 1.65 -2.35
CA TYR A 61 -3.41 0.85 -3.11
C TYR A 61 -3.79 0.71 -4.58
N LEU A 62 -2.78 0.75 -5.46
CA LEU A 62 -2.91 0.43 -6.88
C LEU A 62 -1.96 -0.72 -7.23
N LEU A 63 -2.49 -1.75 -7.88
CA LEU A 63 -1.72 -2.92 -8.33
C LEU A 63 -1.51 -2.87 -9.83
N TYR A 64 -0.31 -2.49 -10.25
CA TYR A 64 0.10 -2.61 -11.66
C TYR A 64 0.52 -4.04 -11.95
N ARG A 65 0.08 -4.59 -13.08
CA ARG A 65 0.47 -5.93 -13.54
C ARG A 65 0.85 -5.92 -15.00
N THR A 66 1.95 -6.57 -15.33
CA THR A 66 2.38 -6.79 -16.71
C THR A 66 3.07 -8.15 -16.85
N LYS A 67 3.28 -8.59 -18.09
CA LYS A 67 4.09 -9.77 -18.41
C LYS A 67 5.43 -9.30 -18.93
N ILE A 68 6.50 -9.91 -18.43
CA ILE A 68 7.86 -9.68 -18.91
C ILE A 68 8.41 -10.97 -19.50
N GLU A 69 9.13 -10.85 -20.61
CA GLU A 69 9.85 -11.96 -21.23
C GLU A 69 11.29 -12.02 -20.72
N LYS A 70 11.83 -13.24 -20.67
CA LYS A 70 13.23 -13.45 -20.27
C LYS A 70 14.16 -13.01 -21.38
N ALA A 71 14.59 -11.76 -21.32
CA ALA A 71 15.64 -11.23 -22.19
C ALA A 71 17.05 -11.70 -21.76
N SER A 72 17.29 -11.87 -20.45
CA SER A 72 18.58 -12.22 -19.84
C SER A 72 18.37 -13.01 -18.54
N SER A 73 19.46 -13.52 -17.95
CA SER A 73 19.41 -14.15 -16.62
C SER A 73 19.03 -13.15 -15.52
N ALA A 74 19.43 -11.89 -15.65
CA ALA A 74 19.14 -10.81 -14.72
C ALA A 74 18.73 -9.53 -15.47
N ALA A 75 17.64 -8.91 -15.03
CA ALA A 75 17.11 -7.67 -15.60
C ALA A 75 17.11 -6.55 -14.54
N ALA A 76 17.68 -5.40 -14.91
CA ALA A 76 17.63 -4.20 -14.09
C ALA A 76 16.34 -3.42 -14.39
N LEU A 77 15.50 -3.23 -13.39
CA LEU A 77 14.24 -2.50 -13.48
C LEU A 77 14.30 -1.24 -12.62
N LYS A 78 13.61 -0.20 -13.06
CA LYS A 78 13.49 1.06 -12.33
C LYS A 78 12.08 1.62 -12.53
N VAL A 79 11.51 2.13 -11.44
CA VAL A 79 10.31 2.97 -11.51
C VAL A 79 10.77 4.42 -11.66
N VAL A 80 10.11 5.14 -12.56
CA VAL A 80 10.32 6.58 -12.78
C VAL A 80 9.08 7.29 -12.26
N ASP A 81 9.28 8.33 -11.47
CA ASP A 81 8.23 9.19 -10.90
C ASP A 81 7.11 8.43 -10.16
N GLY A 82 7.48 7.33 -9.48
CA GLY A 82 6.59 6.62 -8.57
C GLY A 82 6.71 7.14 -7.13
N GLY A 83 5.62 7.05 -6.38
CA GLY A 83 5.54 7.25 -4.93
C GLY A 83 4.37 6.46 -4.35
N ASP A 84 4.20 6.32 -3.04
CA ASP A 84 5.13 6.65 -1.94
C ASP A 84 5.92 5.39 -1.48
N ARG A 85 5.30 4.21 -1.66
CA ARG A 85 5.90 2.90 -1.40
C ARG A 85 5.53 1.92 -2.51
N ILE A 86 6.51 1.14 -2.97
CA ILE A 86 6.34 0.15 -4.04
C ILE A 86 6.83 -1.20 -3.57
N GLN A 87 5.94 -2.19 -3.59
CA GLN A 87 6.27 -3.59 -3.34
C GLN A 87 6.28 -4.35 -4.66
N TRP A 88 7.41 -4.99 -4.96
CA TRP A 88 7.66 -5.70 -6.21
C TRP A 88 7.42 -7.18 -6.02
N TYR A 89 6.70 -7.78 -6.97
CA TYR A 89 6.44 -9.20 -7.01
C TYR A 89 6.73 -9.77 -8.39
N LEU A 90 7.33 -10.96 -8.42
CA LEU A 90 7.52 -11.75 -9.63
C LEU A 90 6.81 -13.08 -9.46
N ASP A 91 5.87 -13.39 -10.35
CA ASP A 91 4.98 -14.55 -10.23
C ASP A 91 4.34 -14.64 -8.83
N GLN A 92 3.84 -13.51 -8.33
CA GLN A 92 3.22 -13.33 -7.00
C GLN A 92 4.15 -13.57 -5.79
N LYS A 93 5.45 -13.74 -6.01
CA LYS A 93 6.46 -13.85 -4.95
C LYS A 93 7.12 -12.50 -4.70
N PRO A 94 7.30 -12.07 -3.43
CA PRO A 94 7.94 -10.80 -3.12
C PRO A 94 9.40 -10.80 -3.56
N VAL A 95 9.84 -9.69 -4.15
CA VAL A 95 11.22 -9.52 -4.66
C VAL A 95 11.91 -8.37 -3.97
N ALA A 96 11.25 -7.21 -3.88
CA ALA A 96 11.82 -6.01 -3.30
C ALA A 96 10.73 -5.10 -2.75
N THR A 97 11.12 -4.15 -1.89
CA THR A 97 10.27 -3.03 -1.49
C THR A 97 11.12 -1.77 -1.57
N GLN A 98 10.55 -0.73 -2.18
CA GLN A 98 11.17 0.60 -2.26
C GLN A 98 10.25 1.61 -1.57
N TYR A 99 10.86 2.52 -0.82
CA TYR A 99 10.18 3.57 -0.08
C TYR A 99 11.00 4.85 -0.16
N GLN A 100 10.34 6.00 -0.34
CA GLN A 100 10.96 7.33 -0.35
C GLN A 100 12.24 7.41 -1.20
N ASP A 101 13.41 7.59 -0.57
CA ASP A 101 14.71 7.77 -1.23
C ASP A 101 15.15 6.58 -2.10
N GLN A 102 14.49 5.42 -1.94
CA GLN A 102 14.80 4.20 -2.67
C GLN A 102 14.06 4.07 -4.00
N LEU A 103 12.99 4.85 -4.23
CA LEU A 103 12.10 4.70 -5.39
C LEU A 103 12.83 4.91 -6.73
N ALA A 104 13.82 5.81 -6.76
CA ALA A 104 14.60 6.09 -7.96
C ALA A 104 15.76 5.10 -8.21
N LYS A 105 16.00 4.15 -7.29
CA LYS A 105 17.07 3.16 -7.40
C LYS A 105 16.61 2.01 -8.29
N SER A 106 17.52 1.44 -9.07
CA SER A 106 17.20 0.24 -9.84
C SER A 106 17.20 -0.99 -8.93
N ILE A 107 16.30 -1.92 -9.21
CA ILE A 107 16.36 -3.28 -8.65
C ILE A 107 16.83 -4.24 -9.74
N VAL A 108 17.50 -5.31 -9.34
CA VAL A 108 17.88 -6.40 -10.25
C VAL A 108 17.02 -7.61 -9.91
N ILE A 109 16.34 -8.16 -10.91
CA ILE A 109 15.50 -9.34 -10.75
C ILE A 109 15.98 -10.45 -11.68
N GLU A 110 15.92 -11.69 -11.21
CA GLU A 110 16.14 -12.85 -12.05
C GLU A 110 14.79 -13.33 -12.59
N VAL A 111 14.68 -13.49 -13.91
CA VAL A 111 13.45 -13.96 -14.55
C VAL A 111 13.62 -15.47 -14.83
N PRO A 112 13.02 -16.36 -14.02
CA PRO A 112 13.32 -17.79 -14.08
C PRO A 112 12.71 -18.47 -15.30
N LYS A 113 11.54 -18.00 -15.75
CA LYS A 113 10.73 -18.60 -16.83
C LYS A 113 10.85 -17.79 -18.13
N PRO A 114 10.50 -18.35 -19.30
CA PRO A 114 10.43 -17.60 -20.55
C PRO A 114 9.52 -16.35 -20.45
N THR A 115 8.44 -16.46 -19.68
CA THR A 115 7.54 -15.35 -19.37
C THR A 115 7.17 -15.41 -17.89
N SER A 116 7.20 -14.26 -17.22
CA SER A 116 6.78 -14.11 -15.82
C SER A 116 5.84 -12.91 -15.66
N GLU A 117 4.97 -12.98 -14.65
CA GLU A 117 4.13 -11.86 -14.25
C GLU A 117 4.93 -10.94 -13.32
N LEU A 118 5.08 -9.69 -13.73
CA LEU A 118 5.61 -8.63 -12.87
C LEU A 118 4.43 -7.85 -12.28
N SER A 119 4.38 -7.77 -10.96
CA SER A 119 3.37 -6.98 -10.24
C SER A 119 4.02 -5.95 -9.34
N LEU A 120 3.52 -4.71 -9.37
CA LEU A 120 3.94 -3.62 -8.49
C LEU A 120 2.72 -3.17 -7.68
N LEU A 121 2.78 -3.35 -6.35
CA LEU A 121 1.78 -2.83 -5.44
C LEU A 121 2.26 -1.48 -4.92
N VAL A 122 1.55 -0.42 -5.31
CA VAL A 122 1.86 0.97 -4.99
C VAL A 122 0.89 1.50 -3.96
N GLU A 123 1.41 2.21 -2.96
CA GLU A 123 0.66 2.83 -1.86
C GLU A 123 0.69 4.37 -1.99
N ASN A 124 -0.48 5.00 -1.83
CA ASN A 124 -0.67 6.45 -1.75
C ASN A 124 -1.50 6.79 -0.49
#